data_AF-A0A1F8XNV7-F1
#
_entry.id   AF-A0A1F8XNV7-F1
#
_cell.length_a   1.000
_cell.length_b   1.000
_cell.length_c   1.000
_cell.angle_alpha   90.00
_cell.angle_beta   90.00
_cell.angle_gamma   90.00
#
_symmetry.space_group_name_H-M   'P 1'
#
loop_
_entity.id
_entity.type
_entity.pdbx_description
1 polymer ?
#
loop_
_entity_poly.entity_id
_entity_poly.type
_entity_poly.pdbx_seq_one_letter_code
_entity_poly.pdbx_strand_id
1 'polypeptide(L)'
;MDVDEFDVYPIAHNGRVYNIITAMDMTFREVRAMLDWLDAMGAFAVEEDAMESGTLLSCLVEGFAFDVDIQGFEVIVYRRESVK
;
A
#
# COMPACT_ATOMS: atom_id res chain seq x y z
N MET A 1 -14.46 4.70 12.35
CA MET A 1 -13.76 3.57 11.71
C MET A 1 -12.95 2.95 12.82
N ASP A 2 -13.41 1.81 13.29
CA ASP A 2 -12.74 1.03 14.33
C ASP A 2 -11.39 0.57 13.77
N VAL A 3 -10.31 0.92 14.47
CA VAL A 3 -8.93 0.69 14.03
C VAL A 3 -8.52 -0.79 14.22
N ASP A 4 -9.41 -1.59 14.81
CA ASP A 4 -9.23 -3.00 15.16
C ASP A 4 -9.46 -4.00 13.99
N GLU A 5 -9.79 -3.54 12.77
CA GLU A 5 -9.99 -4.42 11.60
C GLU A 5 -8.77 -4.54 10.68
N PHE A 6 -7.68 -3.82 10.94
CA PHE A 6 -6.49 -3.88 10.08
C PHE A 6 -5.55 -5.01 10.49
N ASP A 7 -5.41 -5.99 9.62
CA ASP A 7 -4.41 -7.04 9.75
C ASP A 7 -3.11 -6.66 9.04
N VAL A 8 -1.99 -7.17 9.54
CA VAL A 8 -0.66 -6.97 8.95
C VAL A 8 -0.24 -8.21 8.18
N TYR A 9 0.02 -8.04 6.89
CA TYR A 9 0.45 -9.09 5.97
C TYR A 9 1.85 -8.78 5.43
N PRO A 10 2.90 -9.43 5.96
CA PRO A 10 4.26 -9.28 5.43
C PRO A 10 4.40 -9.92 4.04
N ILE A 11 4.86 -9.14 3.06
CA ILE A 11 5.04 -9.57 1.67
C ILE A 11 6.46 -9.27 1.21
N ALA A 12 7.17 -10.31 0.74
CA ALA A 12 8.44 -10.14 0.06
C ALA A 12 8.22 -9.82 -1.42
N HIS A 13 8.76 -8.69 -1.89
CA HIS A 13 8.64 -8.22 -3.27
C HIS A 13 9.88 -7.43 -3.70
N ASN A 14 10.39 -7.65 -4.91
CA ASN A 14 11.58 -6.97 -5.47
C ASN A 14 12.80 -6.86 -4.52
N GLY A 15 13.04 -7.89 -3.71
CA GLY A 15 14.18 -7.95 -2.77
C GLY A 15 13.98 -7.17 -1.47
N ARG A 16 12.77 -6.65 -1.21
CA ARG A 16 12.37 -5.96 0.03
C ARG A 16 11.20 -6.68 0.69
N VAL A 17 10.96 -6.36 1.96
CA VAL A 17 9.79 -6.84 2.71
C VAL A 17 8.90 -5.64 3.01
N TYR A 18 7.63 -5.74 2.61
CA TYR A 18 6.61 -4.73 2.83
C TYR A 18 5.58 -5.28 3.82
N ASN A 19 5.09 -4.42 4.72
CA ASN A 19 3.96 -4.75 5.58
C ASN A 19 2.71 -4.16 4.96
N ILE A 20 1.84 -5.00 4.40
CA ILE A 20 0.54 -4.56 3.91
C ILE A 20 -0.43 -4.57 5.08
N ILE A 21 -0.95 -3.40 5.44
CA ILE A 21 -1.85 -3.20 6.57
C ILE A 21 -3.23 -2.93 5.99
N THR A 22 -4.15 -3.88 6.08
CA THR A 22 -5.47 -3.77 5.43
C THR A 22 -6.52 -4.62 6.13
N ALA A 23 -7.76 -4.11 6.15
CA ALA A 23 -8.97 -4.87 6.51
C ALA A 23 -9.63 -5.53 5.28
N MET A 24 -9.15 -5.20 4.07
CA MET A 24 -9.79 -5.57 2.82
C MET A 24 -9.23 -6.88 2.28
N ASP A 25 -10.11 -7.74 1.76
CA ASP A 25 -9.69 -8.92 1.00
C ASP A 25 -9.09 -8.48 -0.35
N MET A 26 -7.77 -8.66 -0.48
CA MET A 26 -6.99 -8.27 -1.64
C MET A 26 -6.32 -9.51 -2.23
N THR A 27 -6.32 -9.62 -3.55
CA THR A 27 -5.60 -10.72 -4.19
C THR A 27 -4.10 -10.43 -4.22
N PHE A 28 -3.27 -11.47 -4.21
CA PHE A 28 -1.81 -11.32 -4.37
C PHE A 28 -1.42 -10.56 -5.63
N ARG A 29 -2.22 -10.67 -6.69
CA ARG A 29 -1.98 -9.98 -7.95
C ARG A 29 -2.17 -8.47 -7.80
N GLU A 30 -3.25 -8.06 -7.15
CA GLU A 30 -3.52 -6.65 -6.81
C GLU A 30 -2.44 -6.08 -5.92
N VAL A 31 -2.03 -6.80 -4.87
CA VAL A 31 -0.96 -6.37 -3.95
C VAL A 31 0.35 -6.15 -4.71
N ARG A 32 0.74 -7.08 -5.58
CA ARG A 32 1.99 -6.94 -6.35
C ARG A 32 1.93 -5.80 -7.35
N ALA A 33 0.83 -5.67 -8.09
CA ALA A 33 0.64 -4.58 -9.04
C ALA A 33 0.66 -3.21 -8.34
N MET A 34 0.05 -3.11 -7.16
CA MET A 34 0.09 -1.93 -6.30
C MET A 34 1.52 -1.60 -5.87
N LEU A 35 2.28 -2.59 -5.36
CA LEU A 35 3.67 -2.39 -4.95
C LEU A 35 4.57 -1.98 -6.12
N ASP A 36 4.41 -2.59 -7.30
CA ASP A 36 5.15 -2.22 -8.50
C ASP A 36 4.85 -0.78 -8.92
N TRP A 37 3.58 -0.35 -8.84
CA TRP A 37 3.18 1.01 -9.17
C TRP A 37 3.76 2.03 -8.18
N LEU A 38 3.71 1.74 -6.88
CA LEU A 38 4.27 2.58 -5.83
C LEU A 38 5.80 2.71 -5.94
N ASP A 39 6.50 1.60 -6.21
CA ASP A 39 7.95 1.61 -6.37
C ASP A 39 8.38 2.39 -7.63
N ALA A 40 7.62 2.25 -8.73
CA ALA A 40 7.87 3.01 -9.96
C ALA A 40 7.71 4.53 -9.78
N MET A 41 6.84 4.98 -8.86
CA MET A 41 6.72 6.39 -8.48
C MET A 41 7.77 6.86 -7.47
N GLY A 42 8.59 5.95 -6.95
CA GLY A 42 9.53 6.26 -5.89
C GLY A 42 8.86 6.51 -4.53
N ALA A 43 7.66 5.97 -4.29
CA ALA A 43 6.92 6.18 -3.04
C ALA A 43 7.66 5.66 -1.78
N PHE A 44 8.64 4.77 -1.97
CA PHE A 44 9.48 4.21 -0.90
C PHE A 44 10.85 4.89 -0.78
N ALA A 45 11.11 5.97 -1.54
CA ALA A 45 12.34 6.74 -1.44
C ALA A 45 12.27 7.58 -0.14
N VAL A 46 12.99 7.11 0.87
CA VAL A 46 13.00 7.70 2.22
C VAL A 46 13.64 9.10 2.18
N GLU A 47 12.88 10.13 2.53
CA GLU A 47 13.44 11.31 3.20
C GLU A 47 13.22 11.12 4.70
N GLU A 48 14.26 11.31 5.52
CA GLU A 48 14.23 11.07 6.98
C GLU A 48 13.09 11.85 7.69
N ASP A 49 12.72 13.02 7.17
CA ASP A 49 11.59 13.85 7.67
C ASP A 49 10.20 13.34 7.22
N ALA A 50 10.10 12.52 6.18
CA ALA A 50 8.83 12.02 5.65
C ALA A 50 8.28 10.82 6.44
N MET A 51 9.12 10.18 7.26
CA MET A 51 8.72 9.03 8.08
C MET A 51 7.66 9.38 9.13
N GLU A 52 7.58 10.64 9.58
CA GLU A 52 6.62 11.06 10.59
C GLU A 52 5.24 11.44 10.02
N SER A 53 5.13 11.76 8.73
CA SER A 53 3.87 12.28 8.15
C SER A 53 3.07 11.24 7.35
N GLY A 54 3.69 10.12 6.95
CA GLY A 54 3.10 9.23 5.95
C GLY A 54 2.91 9.92 4.59
N THR A 55 2.66 9.14 3.55
CA THR A 55 2.34 9.66 2.22
C THR A 55 1.06 9.02 1.72
N LEU A 56 -0.03 9.78 1.76
CA LEU A 56 -1.31 9.35 1.20
C LEU A 56 -1.29 9.45 -0.33
N LEU A 57 -1.48 8.33 -1.01
CA LEU A 57 -1.50 8.20 -2.46
C LEU A 57 -2.76 7.46 -2.90
N SER A 58 -3.30 7.88 -4.04
CA SER A 58 -4.34 7.11 -4.73
C SER A 58 -3.74 6.44 -5.96
N CYS A 59 -3.80 5.11 -6.04
CA CYS A 59 -3.28 4.35 -7.17
C CYS A 59 -4.37 3.59 -7.90
N LEU A 60 -4.27 3.54 -9.24
CA LEU A 60 -5.15 2.75 -10.09
C LEU A 60 -4.36 1.58 -10.67
N VAL A 61 -4.64 0.36 -10.20
CA VAL A 61 -3.96 -0.85 -10.66
C VAL A 61 -4.98 -1.93 -11.00
N GLU A 62 -4.82 -2.53 -12.17
CA GLU A 62 -5.66 -3.64 -12.67
C GLU A 62 -7.19 -3.40 -12.61
N GLY A 63 -7.63 -2.14 -12.77
CA GLY A 63 -9.05 -1.78 -12.69
C GLY A 63 -9.57 -1.58 -11.27
N PHE A 64 -8.69 -1.48 -10.28
CA PHE A 64 -9.03 -1.13 -8.91
C PHE A 64 -8.35 0.18 -8.50
N ALA A 65 -9.12 1.06 -7.87
CA ALA A 65 -8.63 2.26 -7.22
C ALA A 65 -8.36 1.95 -5.74
N PHE A 66 -7.16 2.30 -5.28
CA PHE A 66 -6.76 2.18 -3.89
C PHE A 66 -6.38 3.53 -3.33
N ASP A 67 -6.79 3.77 -2.09
CA ASP A 67 -6.24 4.86 -1.28
C ASP A 67 -5.31 4.23 -0.24
N VAL A 68 -4.02 4.58 -0.34
CA VAL A 68 -2.96 3.98 0.47
C VAL A 68 -2.15 5.05 1.18
N ASP A 69 -1.71 4.77 2.39
CA ASP A 69 -0.73 5.58 3.12
C ASP A 69 0.57 4.80 3.27
N ILE A 70 1.66 5.44 2.87
CA ILE A 70 3.01 4.85 2.85
C ILE A 70 3.82 5.43 4.00
N GLN A 71 4.26 4.55 4.89
CA GLN A 71 5.11 4.87 6.04
C GLN A 71 6.37 4.00 5.99
N GLY A 72 7.38 4.47 5.26
CA GLY A 72 8.57 3.66 4.98
C GLY A 72 8.23 2.44 4.11
N PHE A 73 8.27 1.24 4.70
CA PHE A 73 7.88 -0.02 4.02
C PHE A 73 6.53 -0.55 4.49
N GLU A 74 5.80 0.22 5.28
CA GLU A 74 4.42 -0.06 5.66
C GLU A 74 3.47 0.58 4.65
N VAL A 75 2.52 -0.20 4.16
CA VAL A 75 1.52 0.20 3.17
C VAL A 75 0.16 -0.03 3.78
N ILE A 76 -0.47 1.05 4.22
CA ILE A 76 -1.79 1.01 4.84
C ILE A 76 -2.83 1.24 3.77
N VAL A 77 -3.73 0.28 3.55
CA VAL A 77 -4.76 0.36 2.50
C VAL A 77 -6.10 0.72 3.13
N TYR A 78 -6.51 1.98 2.99
CA TYR A 78 -7.78 2.46 3.55
C TYR A 78 -8.98 2.13 2.68
N ARG A 79 -8.78 2.04 1.36
CA ARG A 79 -9.85 1.83 0.40
C ARG A 79 -9.40 0.96 -0.76
N ARG A 80 -10.31 0.11 -1.21
CA ARG A 80 -10.23 -0.66 -2.46
C ARG A 80 -11.57 -0.58 -3.17
N GLU A 81 -11.60 -0.06 -4.38
CA GLU A 81 -12.81 0.01 -5.20
C GLU A 81 -12.57 -0.50 -6.61
N SER A 82 -13.51 -1.28 -7.12
CA SER A 82 -13.49 -1.69 -8.53
C SER A 82 -13.97 -0.53 -9.40
N VAL A 83 -13.14 -0.13 -10.35
CA VAL A 83 -13.47 0.86 -11.36
C VAL A 83 -14.13 0.13 -12.52
N LYS A 84 -15.47 0.23 -12.59
CA LYS A 84 -16.30 -0.31 -13.66
C LYS A 84 -16.20 0.51 -14.94
#